data_AF-A0A537TJU5-F1
#
_entry.id   AF-A0A537TJU5-F1
#
_cell.length_a   1.000
_cell.length_b   1.000
_cell.length_c   1.000
_cell.angle_alpha   90.00
_cell.angle_beta   90.00
_cell.angle_gamma   90.00
#
_symmetry.space_group_name_H-M   'P 1'
#
loop_
_entity.id
_entity.type
_entity.pdbx_description
1 polymer ?
#
loop_
_entity_poly.entity_id
_entity_poly.type
_entity_poly.pdbx_seq_one_letter_code
_entity_poly.pdbx_strand_id
1 'polypeptide(L)'
;MADPVSQFATRMAYGARQVPRVAWYIGHGMVMRRLRQAVRERAGERPQTRVSVPDRQRLYADMAALFLQDLANVEAGIYPLPVDHDGTLSDLLARSRLFFEDLPTIHRRRESREIREVLTGQTRGKRPNYYLQNFHFQSGGWLTQESAQRYDTQVEVLFNGSANVTRRQALVPLYEIFAGRDQRRLKLLDVGCGTGRFLDSLKQAWPRLPVLGIDLSEAYVAEATRHLKRWCWI
;
A
#
# COMPACT_ATOMS: atom_id res chain seq x y z
N MET A 1 -23.72 -0.93 -22.71
CA MET A 1 -23.78 -1.88 -21.57
C MET A 1 -22.99 -3.11 -21.98
N ALA A 2 -22.03 -3.56 -21.16
CA ALA A 2 -21.27 -4.78 -21.45
C ALA A 2 -22.21 -6.00 -21.45
N ASP A 3 -21.95 -6.97 -22.32
CA ASP A 3 -22.78 -8.18 -22.40
C ASP A 3 -22.66 -9.01 -21.09
N PRO A 4 -23.69 -9.80 -20.74
CA PRO A 4 -23.71 -10.56 -19.49
C PRO A 4 -22.52 -11.52 -19.31
N VAL A 5 -21.98 -12.06 -20.41
CA VAL A 5 -20.84 -13.00 -20.37
C VAL A 5 -19.56 -12.24 -20.04
N SER A 6 -19.35 -11.07 -20.65
CA SER A 6 -18.22 -10.19 -20.34
C SER A 6 -18.23 -9.71 -18.88
N GLN A 7 -19.40 -9.34 -18.34
CA GLN A 7 -19.52 -8.96 -16.93
C GLN A 7 -19.18 -10.13 -16.01
N PHE A 8 -19.71 -11.32 -16.27
CA PHE A 8 -19.38 -12.52 -15.50
C PHE A 8 -17.87 -12.84 -15.53
N ALA A 9 -17.26 -12.78 -16.71
CA ALA A 9 -15.81 -12.99 -16.85
C ALA A 9 -15.00 -11.94 -16.07
N THR A 10 -15.44 -10.68 -16.06
CA THR A 10 -14.80 -9.58 -15.32
C THR A 10 -14.85 -9.83 -13.82
N ARG A 11 -16.02 -10.22 -13.29
CA ARG A 11 -16.21 -10.56 -11.86
C ARG A 11 -15.33 -11.72 -11.44
N MET A 12 -15.28 -12.79 -12.25
CA MET A 12 -14.45 -13.96 -11.97
C MET A 12 -12.95 -13.60 -11.98
N ALA A 13 -12.50 -12.84 -12.97
CA ALA A 13 -11.11 -12.40 -13.07
C ALA A 13 -10.74 -11.44 -11.92
N TYR A 14 -11.66 -10.57 -11.50
CA TYR A 14 -11.48 -9.70 -10.34
C TYR A 14 -11.32 -10.50 -9.06
N GLY A 15 -12.24 -11.43 -8.80
CA GLY A 15 -12.17 -12.33 -7.65
C GLY A 15 -10.88 -13.14 -7.61
N ALA A 16 -10.46 -13.70 -8.75
CA ALA A 16 -9.22 -14.47 -8.87
C ALA A 16 -7.96 -13.64 -8.57
N ARG A 17 -7.98 -12.32 -8.79
CA ARG A 17 -6.85 -11.42 -8.48
C ARG A 17 -6.87 -10.92 -7.03
N GLN A 18 -8.04 -10.57 -6.52
CA GLN A 18 -8.17 -9.90 -5.22
C GLN A 18 -8.29 -10.87 -4.03
N VAL A 19 -8.98 -12.00 -4.17
CA VAL A 19 -9.20 -12.94 -3.05
C VAL A 19 -7.88 -13.54 -2.52
N PRO A 20 -6.95 -14.04 -3.36
CA PRO A 20 -5.69 -14.58 -2.86
C PRO A 20 -4.86 -13.53 -2.12
N ARG A 21 -4.88 -12.28 -2.61
CA ARG A 21 -4.21 -11.13 -1.99
C ARG A 21 -4.75 -10.85 -0.59
N VAL A 22 -6.08 -10.76 -0.46
CA VAL A 22 -6.74 -10.54 0.84
C VAL A 22 -6.41 -11.67 1.81
N ALA A 23 -6.52 -12.93 1.36
CA ALA A 23 -6.19 -14.09 2.18
C ALA A 23 -4.72 -14.06 2.66
N TRP A 24 -3.79 -13.70 1.78
CA TRP A 24 -2.37 -13.57 2.09
C TRP A 24 -2.12 -12.57 3.23
N TYR A 25 -2.62 -11.35 3.12
CA TYR A 25 -2.35 -10.28 4.10
C TYR A 25 -3.15 -10.44 5.39
N ILE A 26 -4.38 -11.00 5.34
CA ILE A 26 -5.10 -11.41 6.55
C ILE A 26 -4.31 -12.50 7.29
N GLY A 27 -3.75 -13.48 6.58
CA GLY A 27 -2.90 -14.52 7.15
C GLY A 27 -1.70 -13.95 7.91
N HIS A 28 -1.01 -12.97 7.30
CA HIS A 28 0.05 -12.21 7.97
C HIS A 28 -0.43 -11.52 9.26
N GLY A 29 -1.58 -10.86 9.20
CA GLY A 29 -2.21 -10.22 10.36
C GLY A 29 -2.54 -11.21 11.48
N MET A 30 -2.98 -12.43 11.14
CA MET A 30 -3.23 -13.51 12.09
C MET A 30 -1.95 -14.01 12.75
N VAL A 31 -0.89 -14.24 11.98
CA VAL A 31 0.42 -14.66 12.50
C VAL A 31 1.00 -13.59 13.42
N MET A 32 1.02 -12.33 12.97
CA MET A 32 1.47 -11.19 13.77
C MET A 32 0.71 -11.09 15.09
N ARG A 33 -0.62 -11.30 15.09
CA ARG A 33 -1.44 -11.33 16.32
C ARG A 33 -1.04 -12.47 17.27
N ARG A 34 -0.82 -13.68 16.75
CA ARG A 34 -0.38 -14.83 17.56
C ARG A 34 1.00 -14.58 18.19
N LEU A 35 1.94 -14.05 17.42
CA LEU A 35 3.27 -13.67 17.92
C LEU A 35 3.16 -12.63 19.04
N ARG A 36 2.35 -11.57 18.84
CA ARG A 36 2.10 -10.57 19.89
C ARG A 36 1.45 -11.15 21.14
N GLN A 37 0.52 -12.09 20.99
CA GLN A 37 -0.13 -12.74 22.13
C GLN A 37 0.88 -13.55 22.95
N ALA A 38 1.73 -14.34 22.29
CA ALA A 38 2.78 -15.12 22.96
C ALA A 38 3.78 -14.23 23.72
N VAL A 39 4.11 -13.05 23.19
CA VAL A 39 4.96 -12.08 23.89
C VAL A 39 4.23 -11.47 25.09
N ARG A 40 2.94 -11.11 24.94
CA ARG A 40 2.12 -10.55 26.03
C ARG A 40 1.93 -11.51 27.19
N GLU A 41 1.68 -12.79 26.91
CA GLU A 41 1.55 -13.84 27.93
C GLU A 41 2.82 -13.97 28.76
N ARG A 42 3.99 -13.65 28.19
CA ARG A 42 5.28 -13.63 28.90
C ARG A 42 5.55 -12.31 29.64
N ALA A 43 5.09 -11.18 29.09
CA ALA A 43 5.39 -9.84 29.61
C ALA A 43 4.37 -9.31 30.63
N GLY A 44 3.18 -9.91 30.74
CA GLY A 44 2.18 -9.55 31.76
C GLY A 44 1.40 -8.24 31.53
N GLU A 45 1.67 -7.52 30.43
CA GLU A 45 1.08 -6.20 30.21
C GLU A 45 0.00 -6.16 29.10
N ARG A 46 -1.08 -5.41 29.37
CA ARG A 46 -2.11 -5.05 28.38
C ARG A 46 -2.17 -3.53 28.23
N PRO A 47 -1.71 -2.94 27.11
CA PRO A 47 -1.99 -1.54 26.84
C PRO A 47 -3.49 -1.36 26.61
N GLN A 48 -4.12 -0.50 27.41
CA GLN A 48 -5.52 -0.12 27.24
C GLN A 48 -5.62 0.95 26.15
N THR A 49 -6.27 0.64 25.04
CA THR A 49 -6.68 1.64 24.04
C THR A 49 -7.84 2.44 24.61
N ARG A 50 -7.60 3.73 24.90
CA ARG A 50 -8.60 4.65 25.48
C ARG A 50 -9.62 5.20 24.46
N VAL A 51 -9.58 4.72 23.22
CA VAL A 51 -10.39 5.24 22.11
C VAL A 51 -11.30 4.14 21.60
N SER A 52 -12.59 4.46 21.43
CA SER A 52 -13.55 3.58 20.76
C SER A 52 -13.09 3.39 19.31
N VAL A 53 -12.83 2.15 18.92
CA VAL A 53 -12.55 1.77 17.54
C VAL A 53 -13.74 0.97 17.02
N PRO A 54 -14.08 1.07 15.71
CA PRO A 54 -15.12 0.23 15.13
C PRO A 54 -14.83 -1.25 15.43
N ASP A 55 -15.89 -2.01 15.67
CA ASP A 55 -15.74 -3.45 15.84
C ASP A 55 -15.27 -4.11 14.54
N ARG A 56 -14.79 -5.35 14.66
CA ARG A 56 -14.25 -6.08 13.50
C ARG A 56 -15.31 -6.38 12.44
N GLN A 57 -16.55 -6.63 12.84
CA GLN A 57 -17.63 -6.95 11.90
C GLN A 57 -17.92 -5.74 11.02
N ARG A 58 -17.96 -4.54 11.62
CA ARG A 58 -18.11 -3.28 10.88
C ARG A 58 -16.94 -3.06 9.91
N LEU A 59 -15.70 -3.26 10.36
CA LEU A 59 -14.52 -3.12 9.50
C LEU A 59 -14.55 -4.07 8.30
N TYR A 60 -14.94 -5.34 8.51
CA TYR A 60 -15.05 -6.30 7.41
C TYR A 60 -16.23 -6.00 6.46
N ALA A 61 -17.34 -5.47 6.98
CA ALA A 61 -18.45 -5.02 6.15
C ALA A 61 -18.06 -3.82 5.27
N ASP A 62 -17.38 -2.82 5.83
CA ASP A 62 -16.88 -1.66 5.07
C ASP A 62 -15.82 -2.09 4.04
N MET A 63 -14.96 -3.07 4.39
CA MET A 63 -14.01 -3.65 3.44
C MET A 63 -14.74 -4.36 2.29
N ALA A 64 -15.77 -5.16 2.56
CA ALA A 64 -16.56 -5.80 1.51
C ALA A 64 -17.25 -4.77 0.59
N ALA A 65 -17.80 -3.70 1.17
CA ALA A 65 -18.37 -2.59 0.41
C ALA A 65 -17.34 -1.92 -0.51
N LEU A 66 -16.10 -1.71 -0.02
CA LEU A 66 -15.00 -1.17 -0.81
C LEU A 66 -14.65 -2.06 -2.02
N PHE A 67 -14.57 -3.39 -1.83
CA PHE A 67 -14.30 -4.31 -2.94
C PHE A 67 -15.45 -4.36 -3.96
N LEU A 68 -16.70 -4.29 -3.49
CA LEU A 68 -17.86 -4.20 -4.38
C LEU A 68 -17.84 -2.90 -5.20
N GLN A 69 -17.47 -1.77 -4.58
CA GLN A 69 -17.33 -0.50 -5.27
C GLN A 69 -16.19 -0.51 -6.28
N ASP A 70 -15.02 -1.06 -5.93
CA ASP A 70 -13.87 -1.19 -6.83
C ASP A 70 -14.22 -2.07 -8.04
N LEU A 71 -14.94 -3.18 -7.84
CA LEU A 71 -15.47 -4.00 -8.93
C LEU A 71 -16.48 -3.21 -9.79
N ALA A 72 -17.42 -2.48 -9.18
CA ALA A 72 -18.39 -1.67 -9.92
C ALA A 72 -17.70 -0.59 -10.77
N ASN A 73 -16.63 0.03 -10.27
CA ASN A 73 -15.83 0.99 -11.02
C ASN A 73 -15.12 0.35 -12.23
N VAL A 74 -14.64 -0.89 -12.09
CA VAL A 74 -14.09 -1.68 -13.20
C VAL A 74 -15.17 -1.99 -14.24
N GLU A 75 -16.36 -2.45 -13.80
CA GLU A 75 -17.49 -2.74 -14.70
C GLU A 75 -18.01 -1.50 -15.43
N ALA A 76 -17.93 -0.33 -14.78
CA ALA A 76 -18.26 0.96 -15.37
C ALA A 76 -17.17 1.48 -16.32
N GLY A 77 -16.00 0.83 -16.40
CA GLY A 77 -14.90 1.23 -17.26
C GLY A 77 -14.17 2.49 -16.79
N ILE A 78 -14.26 2.84 -15.51
CA ILE A 78 -13.52 3.97 -14.91
C ILE A 78 -12.02 3.70 -14.95
N TYR A 79 -11.64 2.47 -14.64
CA TYR A 79 -10.28 1.93 -14.79
C TYR A 79 -10.35 0.44 -15.16
N PRO A 80 -9.31 -0.11 -15.80
CA PRO A 80 -9.30 -1.50 -16.20
C PRO A 80 -9.24 -2.44 -14.99
N LEU A 81 -9.47 -3.72 -15.25
CA LEU A 81 -9.27 -4.78 -14.26
C LEU A 81 -7.84 -4.69 -13.67
N PRO A 82 -7.69 -4.43 -12.36
CA PRO A 82 -6.41 -4.05 -11.79
C PRO A 82 -5.41 -5.20 -11.82
N VAL A 83 -4.14 -4.85 -12.00
CA VAL A 83 -2.99 -5.74 -11.82
C VAL A 83 -2.08 -5.09 -10.77
N ASP A 84 -2.06 -5.62 -9.55
CA ASP A 84 -1.36 -4.97 -8.42
C ASP A 84 0.18 -5.04 -8.51
N HIS A 85 0.72 -5.82 -9.45
CA HIS A 85 2.16 -5.97 -9.72
C HIS A 85 3.03 -6.26 -8.48
N ASP A 86 2.57 -7.11 -7.57
CA ASP A 86 3.30 -7.41 -6.33
C ASP A 86 4.58 -8.24 -6.51
N GLY A 87 4.87 -8.66 -7.75
CA GLY A 87 6.01 -9.47 -8.10
C GLY A 87 5.68 -10.97 -8.14
N THR A 88 6.72 -11.76 -8.15
CA THR A 88 6.67 -13.23 -8.10
C THR A 88 6.38 -13.73 -6.69
N LEU A 89 6.07 -15.02 -6.54
CA LEU A 89 5.92 -15.63 -5.20
C LEU A 89 7.20 -15.49 -4.36
N SER A 90 8.39 -15.56 -4.97
CA SER A 90 9.65 -15.30 -4.27
C SER A 90 9.77 -13.87 -3.78
N ASP A 91 9.31 -12.88 -4.56
CA ASP A 91 9.29 -11.48 -4.12
C ASP A 91 8.36 -11.29 -2.92
N LEU A 92 7.17 -11.92 -2.96
CA LEU A 92 6.21 -11.91 -1.87
C LEU A 92 6.79 -12.54 -0.60
N LEU A 93 7.46 -13.69 -0.71
CA LEU A 93 8.10 -14.36 0.42
C LEU A 93 9.27 -13.54 0.99
N ALA A 94 10.11 -12.95 0.14
CA ALA A 94 11.21 -12.09 0.56
C ALA A 94 10.70 -10.85 1.32
N ARG A 95 9.68 -10.17 0.80
CA ARG A 95 9.05 -9.02 1.47
C ARG A 95 8.35 -9.42 2.77
N SER A 96 7.76 -10.63 2.83
CA SER A 96 7.16 -11.18 4.04
C SER A 96 8.21 -11.43 5.12
N ARG A 97 9.37 -12.00 4.74
CA ARG A 97 10.52 -12.17 5.64
C ARG A 97 10.98 -10.83 6.20
N LEU A 98 11.19 -9.82 5.34
CA LEU A 98 11.54 -8.47 5.78
C LEU A 98 10.49 -7.92 6.76
N PHE A 99 9.20 -8.09 6.47
CA PHE A 99 8.15 -7.66 7.39
C PHE A 99 8.25 -8.32 8.77
N PHE A 100 8.40 -9.65 8.84
CA PHE A 100 8.46 -10.38 10.11
C PHE A 100 9.75 -10.10 10.89
N GLU A 101 10.90 -9.95 10.22
CA GLU A 101 12.18 -9.64 10.86
C GLU A 101 12.17 -8.29 11.60
N ASP A 102 11.35 -7.33 11.17
CA ASP A 102 11.27 -6.00 11.81
C ASP A 102 10.32 -5.94 13.01
N LEU A 103 9.42 -6.92 13.15
CA LEU A 103 8.37 -6.89 14.17
C LEU A 103 8.92 -6.76 15.60
N PRO A 104 10.00 -7.46 16.02
CA PRO A 104 10.55 -7.31 17.35
C PRO A 104 11.09 -5.90 17.60
N THR A 105 11.72 -5.29 16.60
CA THR A 105 12.29 -3.94 16.69
C THR A 105 11.17 -2.89 16.75
N ILE A 106 10.14 -3.03 15.91
CA ILE A 106 8.93 -2.21 15.96
C ILE A 106 8.29 -2.26 17.35
N HIS A 107 8.17 -3.47 17.92
CA HIS A 107 7.57 -3.66 19.24
C HIS A 107 8.37 -2.93 20.33
N ARG A 108 9.70 -3.13 20.36
CA ARG A 108 10.60 -2.45 21.29
C ARG A 108 10.48 -0.93 21.20
N ARG A 109 10.48 -0.37 19.99
CA ARG A 109 10.37 1.09 19.76
C ARG A 109 9.05 1.66 20.27
N ARG A 110 7.96 0.90 20.11
CA ARG A 110 6.64 1.30 20.62
C ARG A 110 6.61 1.35 22.14
N GLU A 111 7.29 0.43 22.81
CA GLU A 111 7.40 0.41 24.27
C GLU A 111 8.32 1.52 24.79
N SER A 112 9.48 1.71 24.15
CA SER A 112 10.45 2.75 24.54
C SER A 112 10.07 4.16 24.08
N ARG A 113 8.97 4.31 23.32
CA ARG A 113 8.55 5.57 22.66
C ARG A 113 9.66 6.21 21.81
N GLU A 114 10.51 5.38 21.23
CA GLU A 114 11.60 5.83 20.37
C GLU A 114 11.08 6.17 18.97
N ILE A 115 11.12 7.45 18.63
CA ILE A 115 10.45 8.00 17.43
C ILE A 115 11.39 8.64 16.40
N ARG A 116 12.71 8.70 16.64
CA ARG A 116 13.67 9.44 15.81
C ARG A 116 15.03 8.73 15.66
N GLU A 117 15.03 7.43 15.40
CA GLU A 117 16.27 6.65 15.24
C GLU A 117 17.10 7.14 14.04
N VAL A 118 16.42 7.52 12.96
CA VAL A 118 17.06 8.01 11.74
C VAL A 118 17.52 9.47 11.82
N LEU A 119 17.26 10.17 12.93
CA LEU A 119 17.75 11.53 13.18
C LEU A 119 19.18 11.45 13.74
N THR A 120 20.17 11.39 12.85
CA THR A 120 21.59 11.34 13.20
C THR A 120 22.28 12.64 12.80
N GLY A 121 23.55 12.82 13.19
CA GLY A 121 24.35 13.94 12.70
C GLY A 121 24.49 13.98 11.17
N GLN A 122 24.36 12.83 10.49
CA GLN A 122 24.46 12.74 9.04
C GLN A 122 23.18 13.14 8.30
N THR A 123 22.01 13.02 8.94
CA THR A 123 20.69 13.27 8.32
C THR A 123 20.07 14.60 8.76
N ARG A 124 20.46 15.12 9.92
CA ARG A 124 19.98 16.41 10.45
C ARG A 124 20.24 17.55 9.46
N GLY A 125 19.25 18.40 9.23
CA GLY A 125 19.34 19.57 8.34
C GLY A 125 19.26 19.24 6.85
N LYS A 126 19.35 17.98 6.44
CA LYS A 126 19.22 17.57 5.02
C LYS A 126 17.77 17.35 4.58
N ARG A 127 16.87 17.09 5.53
CA ARG A 127 15.44 16.82 5.27
C ARG A 127 14.57 17.43 6.38
N PRO A 128 13.28 17.73 6.12
CA PRO A 128 12.35 18.14 7.16
C PRO A 128 12.26 17.10 8.28
N ASN A 129 12.06 17.56 9.52
CA ASN A 129 11.98 16.68 10.70
C ASN A 129 10.96 15.54 10.57
N TYR A 130 9.91 15.72 9.78
CA TYR A 130 8.92 14.67 9.48
C TYR A 130 9.55 13.42 8.86
N TYR A 131 10.49 13.58 7.92
CA TYR A 131 11.18 12.46 7.26
C TYR A 131 12.26 11.81 8.12
N LEU A 132 12.57 12.41 9.27
CA LEU A 132 13.55 11.90 10.23
C LEU A 132 12.86 11.25 11.44
N GLN A 133 11.58 10.91 11.31
CA GLN A 133 10.83 10.11 12.27
C GLN A 133 10.87 8.63 11.88
N ASN A 134 10.60 7.76 12.86
CA ASN A 134 10.38 6.33 12.65
C ASN A 134 9.00 6.11 12.01
N PHE A 135 8.89 6.37 10.71
CA PHE A 135 7.63 6.23 9.96
C PHE A 135 7.09 4.80 10.07
N HIS A 136 5.82 4.66 10.46
CA HIS A 136 5.21 3.38 10.86
C HIS A 136 6.02 2.53 11.87
N PHE A 137 6.94 3.14 12.63
CA PHE A 137 7.91 2.49 13.52
C PHE A 137 8.93 1.57 12.81
N GLN A 138 8.95 1.55 11.47
CA GLN A 138 9.80 0.64 10.70
C GLN A 138 11.28 1.04 10.77
N SER A 139 12.16 0.04 10.74
CA SER A 139 13.61 0.29 10.73
C SER A 139 14.01 1.05 9.48
N GLY A 140 14.85 2.07 9.65
CA GLY A 140 15.31 2.92 8.55
C GLY A 140 14.33 4.01 8.12
N GLY A 141 13.14 4.10 8.73
CA GLY A 141 12.21 5.22 8.54
C GLY A 141 11.78 5.41 7.09
N TRP A 142 12.20 6.50 6.46
CA TRP A 142 11.99 6.76 5.04
C TRP A 142 13.26 6.58 4.21
N LEU A 143 14.39 6.22 4.81
CA LEU A 143 15.71 6.52 4.26
C LEU A 143 16.43 5.33 3.65
N THR A 144 15.98 4.11 3.94
CA THR A 144 16.65 2.86 3.54
C THR A 144 15.86 2.08 2.52
N GLN A 145 16.55 1.34 1.65
CA GLN A 145 15.91 0.50 0.63
C GLN A 145 15.05 -0.61 1.24
N GLU A 146 15.52 -1.25 2.31
CA GLU A 146 14.80 -2.32 3.01
C GLU A 146 13.48 -1.82 3.58
N SER A 147 13.46 -0.59 4.11
CA SER A 147 12.23 0.06 4.54
C SER A 147 11.24 0.24 3.39
N ALA A 148 11.69 0.74 2.24
CA ALA A 148 10.82 0.93 1.08
C ALA A 148 10.22 -0.40 0.58
N GLN A 149 11.03 -1.48 0.56
CA GLN A 149 10.58 -2.82 0.15
C GLN A 149 9.58 -3.44 1.14
N ARG A 150 9.76 -3.18 2.44
CA ARG A 150 8.87 -3.62 3.52
C ARG A 150 7.54 -2.87 3.56
N TYR A 151 7.58 -1.58 3.26
CA TYR A 151 6.50 -0.63 3.50
C TYR A 151 5.16 -1.11 2.93
N ASP A 152 5.13 -1.51 1.66
CA ASP A 152 3.90 -1.95 1.00
C ASP A 152 3.28 -3.17 1.70
N THR A 153 4.11 -4.13 2.13
CA THR A 153 3.63 -5.32 2.88
C THR A 153 3.05 -4.91 4.22
N GLN A 154 3.73 -4.02 4.96
CA GLN A 154 3.23 -3.55 6.24
C GLN A 154 1.88 -2.82 6.12
N VAL A 155 1.74 -1.96 5.11
CA VAL A 155 0.49 -1.25 4.82
C VAL A 155 -0.61 -2.23 4.44
N GLU A 156 -0.33 -3.19 3.57
CA GLU A 156 -1.34 -4.19 3.19
C GLU A 156 -1.76 -5.08 4.37
N VAL A 157 -0.84 -5.48 5.25
CA VAL A 157 -1.19 -6.20 6.48
C VAL A 157 -2.04 -5.33 7.41
N LEU A 158 -1.74 -4.04 7.52
CA LEU A 158 -2.52 -3.10 8.34
C LEU A 158 -3.96 -2.95 7.83
N PHE A 159 -4.14 -2.93 6.51
CA PHE A 159 -5.44 -2.79 5.85
C PHE A 159 -6.02 -4.12 5.35
N ASN A 160 -5.57 -5.27 5.87
CA ASN A 160 -6.10 -6.59 5.51
C ASN A 160 -6.15 -6.88 3.98
N GLY A 161 -5.19 -6.37 3.22
CA GLY A 161 -5.09 -6.54 1.77
C GLY A 161 -5.92 -5.55 0.93
N SER A 162 -6.55 -4.55 1.56
CA SER A 162 -7.38 -3.56 0.86
C SER A 162 -6.67 -2.25 0.53
N ALA A 163 -5.35 -2.12 0.76
CA ALA A 163 -4.70 -0.81 0.62
C ALA A 163 -4.64 -0.35 -0.84
N ASN A 164 -4.28 -1.23 -1.78
CA ASN A 164 -4.34 -0.90 -3.21
C ASN A 164 -5.76 -0.59 -3.71
N VAL A 165 -6.77 -1.33 -3.22
CA VAL A 165 -8.19 -1.06 -3.54
C VAL A 165 -8.58 0.34 -3.08
N THR A 166 -8.15 0.72 -1.88
CA THR A 166 -8.36 2.06 -1.31
C THR A 166 -7.69 3.12 -2.18
N ARG A 167 -6.42 2.91 -2.59
CA ARG A 167 -5.68 3.85 -3.47
C ARG A 167 -6.39 4.05 -4.81
N ARG A 168 -6.95 2.99 -5.41
CA ARG A 168 -7.65 3.09 -6.70
C ARG A 168 -8.90 3.96 -6.66
N GLN A 169 -9.50 4.18 -5.49
CA GLN A 169 -10.65 5.09 -5.40
C GLN A 169 -10.28 6.54 -5.75
N ALA A 170 -8.99 6.91 -5.64
CA ALA A 170 -8.52 8.21 -6.11
C ALA A 170 -8.53 8.36 -7.66
N LEU A 171 -8.71 7.27 -8.41
CA LEU A 171 -8.84 7.32 -9.88
C LEU A 171 -10.23 7.81 -10.33
N VAL A 172 -11.26 7.67 -9.49
CA VAL A 172 -12.65 8.06 -9.82
C VAL A 172 -12.76 9.56 -10.15
N PRO A 173 -12.33 10.49 -9.28
CA PRO A 173 -12.39 11.92 -9.62
C PRO A 173 -11.47 12.28 -10.80
N LEU A 174 -10.36 11.56 -10.99
CA LEU A 174 -9.49 11.78 -12.15
C LEU A 174 -10.16 11.38 -13.46
N TYR A 175 -10.93 10.30 -13.46
CA TYR A 175 -11.73 9.88 -14.61
C TYR A 175 -12.71 10.97 -15.04
N GLU A 176 -13.41 11.57 -14.09
CA GLU A 176 -14.34 12.69 -14.36
C GLU A 176 -13.61 13.90 -14.95
N ILE A 177 -12.46 14.28 -14.39
CA ILE A 177 -11.67 15.42 -14.86
C ILE A 177 -11.08 15.15 -16.27
N PHE A 178 -10.71 13.91 -16.57
CA PHE A 178 -10.10 13.53 -17.84
C PHE A 178 -11.13 13.17 -18.92
N ALA A 179 -12.42 13.07 -18.58
CA ALA A 179 -13.47 12.71 -19.52
C ALA A 179 -13.48 13.61 -20.76
N GLY A 180 -13.48 12.99 -21.95
CA GLY A 180 -13.46 13.68 -23.24
C GLY A 180 -12.13 14.36 -23.59
N ARG A 181 -11.07 14.21 -22.77
CA ARG A 181 -9.77 14.83 -23.00
C ARG A 181 -8.75 13.79 -23.47
N ASP A 182 -7.87 14.22 -24.37
CA ASP A 182 -6.74 13.40 -24.78
C ASP A 182 -5.69 13.36 -23.66
N GLN A 183 -5.53 12.19 -23.02
CA GLN A 183 -4.56 11.96 -21.94
C GLN A 183 -3.12 12.37 -22.29
N ARG A 184 -2.75 12.36 -23.58
CA ARG A 184 -1.40 12.77 -24.03
C ARG A 184 -1.14 14.27 -23.87
N ARG A 185 -2.21 15.07 -23.76
CA ARG A 185 -2.14 16.52 -23.60
C ARG A 185 -2.29 16.96 -22.15
N LEU A 186 -2.62 16.03 -21.27
CA LEU A 186 -2.70 16.25 -19.83
C LEU A 186 -1.32 16.02 -19.19
N LYS A 187 -1.14 16.48 -17.97
CA LYS A 187 0.07 16.24 -17.16
C LYS A 187 -0.38 16.05 -15.72
N LEU A 188 0.17 15.06 -15.03
CA LEU A 188 -0.10 14.82 -13.61
C LEU A 188 1.20 14.87 -12.81
N LEU A 189 1.15 15.57 -11.68
CA LEU A 189 2.21 15.61 -10.67
C LEU A 189 1.70 14.94 -9.40
N ASP A 190 2.40 13.91 -8.94
CA ASP A 190 2.14 13.22 -7.67
C ASP A 190 3.22 13.63 -6.65
N VAL A 191 2.81 14.39 -5.62
CA VAL A 191 3.70 14.95 -4.59
C VAL A 191 3.63 14.08 -3.34
N GLY A 192 4.76 13.47 -2.98
CA GLY A 192 4.81 12.40 -1.99
C GLY A 192 4.41 11.05 -2.60
N CYS A 193 4.93 10.73 -3.80
CA CYS A 193 4.51 9.56 -4.56
C CYS A 193 4.89 8.22 -3.90
N GLY A 194 5.73 8.24 -2.87
CA GLY A 194 6.16 7.09 -2.11
C GLY A 194 6.75 5.99 -3.00
N THR A 195 6.31 4.75 -2.80
CA THR A 195 6.73 3.58 -3.59
C THR A 195 6.06 3.51 -4.97
N GLY A 196 5.30 4.52 -5.39
CA GLY A 196 4.69 4.60 -6.72
C GLY A 196 3.50 3.67 -6.96
N ARG A 197 2.92 3.02 -5.94
CA ARG A 197 1.76 2.12 -6.10
C ARG A 197 0.52 2.78 -6.68
N PHE A 198 0.27 4.03 -6.28
CA PHE A 198 -0.81 4.82 -6.88
C PHE A 198 -0.51 5.13 -8.34
N LEU A 199 0.71 5.57 -8.63
CA LEU A 199 1.14 5.86 -10.01
C LEU A 199 1.04 4.64 -10.92
N ASP A 200 1.33 3.43 -10.43
CA ASP A 200 1.15 2.21 -11.22
C ASP A 200 -0.33 1.99 -11.58
N SER A 201 -1.24 2.17 -10.63
CA SER A 201 -2.69 2.10 -10.89
C SER A 201 -3.14 3.19 -11.87
N LEU A 202 -2.62 4.41 -11.73
CA LEU A 202 -2.86 5.52 -12.64
C LEU A 202 -2.39 5.20 -14.06
N LYS A 203 -1.19 4.61 -14.21
CA LYS A 203 -0.64 4.24 -15.52
C LYS A 203 -1.37 3.06 -16.16
N GLN A 204 -1.98 2.18 -15.38
CA GLN A 204 -2.89 1.17 -15.92
C GLN A 204 -4.14 1.81 -16.55
N ALA A 205 -4.74 2.82 -15.90
CA ALA A 205 -5.90 3.54 -16.43
C ALA A 205 -5.55 4.49 -17.60
N TRP A 206 -4.44 5.22 -17.48
CA TRP A 206 -3.97 6.20 -18.47
C TRP A 206 -2.51 5.96 -18.88
N PRO A 207 -2.25 4.92 -19.70
CA PRO A 207 -0.89 4.51 -20.06
C PRO A 207 -0.12 5.54 -20.88
N ARG A 208 -0.81 6.50 -21.51
CA ARG A 208 -0.19 7.57 -22.30
C ARG A 208 -0.20 8.94 -21.60
N LEU A 209 -0.70 9.03 -20.38
CA LEU A 209 -0.60 10.24 -19.55
C LEU A 209 0.86 10.48 -19.13
N PRO A 210 1.45 11.65 -19.43
CA PRO A 210 2.69 12.11 -18.82
C PRO A 210 2.51 12.33 -17.31
N VAL A 211 3.34 11.67 -16.52
CA VAL A 211 3.29 11.68 -15.06
C VAL A 211 4.66 11.98 -14.49
N LEU A 212 4.71 12.85 -13.48
CA LEU A 212 5.90 13.08 -12.65
C LEU A 212 5.56 12.73 -11.20
N GLY A 213 6.31 11.79 -10.61
CA GLY A 213 6.25 11.51 -9.18
C GLY A 213 7.44 12.13 -8.47
N ILE A 214 7.20 12.84 -7.37
CA ILE A 214 8.25 13.43 -6.53
C ILE A 214 8.07 12.93 -5.11
N ASP A 215 9.15 12.52 -4.47
CA ASP A 215 9.19 12.21 -3.04
C ASP A 215 10.54 12.67 -2.46
N LEU A 216 10.57 13.03 -1.18
CA LEU A 216 11.81 13.41 -0.48
C LEU A 216 12.64 12.19 -0.04
N SER A 217 12.06 10.99 -0.11
CA SER A 217 12.74 9.73 0.11
C SER A 217 13.34 9.18 -1.19
N GLU A 218 14.66 9.24 -1.32
CA GLU A 218 15.40 8.61 -2.41
C GLU A 218 15.15 7.09 -2.48
N ALA A 219 15.06 6.43 -1.33
CA ALA A 219 14.79 4.99 -1.26
C ALA A 219 13.40 4.64 -1.82
N TYR A 220 12.39 5.46 -1.53
CA TYR A 220 11.03 5.24 -2.02
C TYR A 220 10.93 5.59 -3.51
N VAL A 221 11.60 6.65 -3.98
CA VAL A 221 11.70 6.97 -5.41
C VAL A 221 12.39 5.84 -6.18
N ALA A 222 13.41 5.20 -5.61
CA ALA A 222 14.07 4.05 -6.22
C ALA A 222 13.11 2.85 -6.34
N GLU A 223 12.30 2.57 -5.30
CA GLU A 223 11.28 1.52 -5.35
C GLU A 223 10.15 1.86 -6.34
N ALA A 224 9.71 3.13 -6.39
CA ALA A 224 8.76 3.63 -7.39
C ALA A 224 9.30 3.43 -8.81
N THR A 225 10.58 3.72 -9.05
CA THR A 225 11.23 3.48 -10.34
C THR A 225 11.19 2.00 -10.71
N ARG A 226 11.38 1.08 -9.75
CA ARG A 226 11.26 -0.37 -9.99
C ARG A 226 9.83 -0.76 -10.37
N HIS A 227 8.84 -0.30 -9.61
CA HIS A 227 7.42 -0.60 -9.89
C HIS A 227 6.97 -0.05 -11.24
N LEU A 228 7.42 1.17 -11.56
CA LEU A 228 7.00 1.89 -12.76
C LEU A 228 7.86 1.58 -13.99
N LYS A 229 8.89 0.73 -13.88
CA LYS A 229 9.84 0.43 -14.97
C LYS A 229 9.16 0.09 -16.31
N ARG A 230 8.03 -0.63 -16.27
CA ARG A 230 7.24 -1.00 -17.46
C ARG A 230 6.57 0.17 -18.17
N TRP A 231 6.39 1.29 -17.46
CA TRP A 231 5.73 2.50 -17.94
C TRP A 231 6.73 3.59 -18.33
N CYS A 232 8.00 3.41 -17.97
CA CYS A 232 9.10 4.29 -18.36
C CYS A 232 9.58 3.89 -19.75
N TRP A 233 9.67 4.88 -20.65
CA TRP A 233 10.13 4.71 -22.04
C TRP A 233 11.55 5.28 -22.25
N ILE A 234 12.18 5.70 -21.15
CA ILE A 234 13.57 6.14 -21.02
C ILE A 234 14.29 5.08 -20.20
#